data_AF-A0A3M8AWX2-F1
#
_entry.id   AF-A0A3M8AWX2-F1
#
_cell.length_a   1.000
_cell.length_b   1.000
_cell.length_c   1.000
_cell.angle_alpha   90.00
_cell.angle_beta   90.00
_cell.angle_gamma   90.00
#
_symmetry.space_group_name_H-M   'P 1'
#
loop_
_entity.id
_entity.type
_entity.pdbx_description
1 polymer ?
#
loop_
_entity_poly.entity_id
_entity_poly.type
_entity_poly.pdbx_seq_one_letter_code
_entity_poly.pdbx_strand_id
1 'polypeptide(L)'
;METTTSVNPPRKSLKKPLLIAGAAAVVVLGGLGTAYAKFDLFKSPKTIYLQSEAESMLKFSSDISKAYGEYEDYMKPYLEKPVHSTTELSDITVDAALTDPQAQKVLELLKSAKIVVQSNIDEQKNQQQGNLEVHLKDKKLATMEFFLNDTQLGFRLPEFYSKYGYMDLKDRDVFKEKFGQELPKRFLTYRDLMKAVQISQDEVKSVLAPYALIYADSIQDSQVTLNKGVSFSEEGFQENAREITVTFTQEEAKALATKLAEKAKADEKLFDLIYTRYHNVATLLADSGYKVEEISKEEFKKNYEQSFDNLLKEIKDSATDSKEQLKMVVLVDGDHQILSRKLMFTGNDNKQEQPFFSSITYQKGADSLYRYALHNPEDPADGEVSYAFKATEQNGKTNGKLSLLVKNNEQPTFDLTSTIESVKEGQKSSGKYDFALVMADKYNQPMALNGNITFSETKTDNGRDSDSSVKVNFDNPLPDMPKGFSLKLKSKQEFGKALEIPAMTADNSVNLANLTEEQMMEIQQEAGTAAQKFMMENAELVQQFMQP
;
A
#
# COMPACT_ATOMS: atom_id res chain seq x y z
N MET A 1 -11.48 4.13 -90.27
CA MET A 1 -11.13 5.08 -89.19
C MET A 1 -11.77 4.52 -87.93
N GLU A 2 -11.01 3.78 -87.12
CA GLU A 2 -10.03 4.28 -86.12
C GLU A 2 -10.73 4.65 -84.80
N THR A 3 -10.25 4.32 -83.59
CA THR A 3 -9.30 3.27 -83.13
C THR A 3 -9.54 3.06 -81.62
N THR A 4 -8.92 2.05 -81.01
CA THR A 4 -8.86 1.88 -79.54
C THR A 4 -8.07 3.01 -78.86
N THR A 5 -8.29 3.32 -77.57
CA THR A 5 -7.45 2.79 -76.46
C THR A 5 -7.95 3.16 -75.05
N SER A 6 -7.44 2.42 -74.05
CA SER A 6 -7.82 2.38 -72.62
C SER A 6 -7.02 3.32 -71.70
N VAL A 7 -7.58 3.67 -70.52
CA VAL A 7 -6.88 3.70 -69.20
C VAL A 7 -7.89 3.40 -68.06
N ASN A 8 -7.45 2.80 -66.95
CA ASN A 8 -8.20 2.48 -65.71
C ASN A 8 -7.21 2.49 -64.52
N PRO A 9 -7.63 2.30 -63.24
CA PRO A 9 -8.58 3.05 -62.39
C PRO A 9 -7.81 4.19 -61.64
N PRO A 10 -7.81 4.43 -60.29
CA PRO A 10 -8.81 4.32 -59.22
C PRO A 10 -8.97 5.59 -58.33
N ARG A 11 -10.00 5.63 -57.43
CA ARG A 11 -9.90 6.32 -56.13
C ARG A 11 -10.82 5.72 -55.04
N LYS A 12 -10.28 5.58 -53.83
CA LYS A 12 -10.94 5.02 -52.63
C LYS A 12 -12.10 5.89 -52.14
N SER A 13 -13.20 5.28 -51.69
CA SER A 13 -14.14 5.91 -50.76
C SER A 13 -13.97 5.32 -49.35
N LEU A 14 -13.16 5.97 -48.51
CA LEU A 14 -13.09 5.65 -47.08
C LEU A 14 -14.40 6.05 -46.37
N LYS A 15 -15.23 5.09 -45.98
CA LYS A 15 -16.33 5.28 -45.00
C LYS A 15 -16.61 4.03 -44.16
N LYS A 16 -15.63 3.58 -43.35
CA LYS A 16 -15.84 2.57 -42.27
C LYS A 16 -15.14 2.76 -40.90
N PRO A 17 -14.26 3.74 -40.61
CA PRO A 17 -13.67 3.87 -39.27
C PRO A 17 -14.50 4.68 -38.24
N LEU A 18 -15.58 5.35 -38.67
CA LEU A 18 -16.24 6.40 -37.88
C LEU A 18 -17.32 5.91 -36.90
N LEU A 19 -17.67 4.61 -36.89
CA LEU A 19 -18.68 4.05 -35.97
C LEU A 19 -18.08 3.46 -34.68
N ILE A 20 -16.82 3.00 -34.71
CA ILE A 20 -16.15 2.43 -33.52
C ILE A 20 -15.53 3.56 -32.68
N ALA A 21 -14.89 4.53 -33.33
CA ALA A 21 -14.38 5.74 -32.66
C ALA A 21 -15.48 6.56 -31.96
N GLY A 22 -16.72 6.53 -32.46
CA GLY A 22 -17.86 7.25 -31.86
C GLY A 22 -18.25 6.74 -30.47
N ALA A 23 -18.24 5.41 -30.27
CA ALA A 23 -18.57 4.81 -28.97
C ALA A 23 -17.48 5.07 -27.92
N ALA A 24 -16.20 5.00 -28.32
CA ALA A 24 -15.08 5.30 -27.42
C ALA A 24 -14.95 6.80 -27.09
N ALA A 25 -15.18 7.70 -28.06
CA ALA A 25 -15.01 9.14 -27.86
C ALA A 25 -16.09 9.77 -26.97
N VAL A 26 -17.36 9.33 -27.08
CA VAL A 26 -18.47 9.82 -26.22
C VAL A 26 -18.27 9.43 -24.75
N VAL A 27 -17.58 8.32 -24.51
CA VAL A 27 -17.32 7.75 -23.18
C VAL A 27 -16.12 8.42 -22.48
N VAL A 28 -15.09 8.81 -23.22
CA VAL A 28 -13.85 9.41 -22.65
C VAL A 28 -14.00 10.92 -22.35
N LEU A 29 -14.98 11.59 -22.97
CA LEU A 29 -15.13 13.07 -23.03
C LEU A 29 -16.46 13.63 -22.51
N GLY A 30 -17.06 13.02 -21.48
CA GLY A 30 -17.93 13.72 -20.53
C GLY A 30 -19.24 14.35 -21.05
N GLY A 31 -20.34 13.60 -20.92
CA GLY A 31 -21.70 14.14 -20.85
C GLY A 31 -22.52 14.17 -22.15
N LEU A 32 -23.85 14.24 -21.98
CA LEU A 32 -24.89 14.29 -23.03
C LEU A 32 -25.19 12.96 -23.76
N GLY A 33 -25.84 12.02 -23.06
CA GLY A 33 -26.37 10.79 -23.67
C GLY A 33 -27.53 10.08 -22.94
N THR A 34 -28.07 10.66 -21.87
CA THR A 34 -28.86 9.96 -20.83
C THR A 34 -30.24 9.42 -21.25
N ALA A 35 -30.76 9.79 -22.42
CA ALA A 35 -32.09 9.36 -22.88
C ALA A 35 -32.07 8.17 -23.87
N TYR A 36 -31.04 8.07 -24.73
CA TYR A 36 -31.00 7.04 -25.79
C TYR A 36 -30.28 5.75 -25.35
N ALA A 37 -29.50 5.81 -24.27
CA ALA A 37 -28.67 4.70 -23.80
C ALA A 37 -29.46 3.53 -23.18
N LYS A 38 -30.69 3.75 -22.68
CA LYS A 38 -31.45 2.75 -21.89
C LYS A 38 -32.18 1.65 -22.71
N PHE A 39 -32.12 1.67 -24.04
CA PHE A 39 -32.75 0.64 -24.89
C PHE A 39 -31.71 -0.23 -25.61
N ASP A 40 -31.20 -1.25 -24.92
CA ASP A 40 -30.27 -2.27 -25.43
C ASP A 40 -30.88 -3.26 -26.44
N LEU A 41 -32.01 -2.90 -27.06
CA LEU A 41 -32.69 -3.71 -28.07
C LEU A 41 -32.02 -3.60 -29.45
N PHE A 42 -31.18 -2.57 -29.67
CA PHE A 42 -30.56 -2.28 -30.98
C PHE A 42 -29.02 -2.17 -30.95
N LYS A 43 -28.37 -2.38 -29.79
CA LYS A 43 -26.89 -2.37 -29.67
C LYS A 43 -26.32 -3.74 -30.01
N SER A 44 -25.13 -3.80 -30.62
CA SER A 44 -24.42 -5.09 -30.81
C SER A 44 -23.90 -5.63 -29.47
N PRO A 45 -23.69 -6.95 -29.32
CA PRO A 45 -23.06 -7.53 -28.13
C PRO A 45 -21.73 -6.86 -27.78
N LYS A 46 -20.86 -6.60 -28.78
CA LYS A 46 -19.61 -5.85 -28.61
C LYS A 46 -19.84 -4.45 -28.04
N THR A 47 -20.88 -3.74 -28.51
CA THR A 47 -21.19 -2.38 -28.03
C THR A 47 -21.62 -2.39 -26.57
N ILE A 48 -22.48 -3.35 -26.18
CA ILE A 48 -22.90 -3.51 -24.78
C ILE A 48 -21.70 -3.88 -23.91
N TYR A 49 -20.84 -4.78 -24.38
CA TYR A 49 -19.60 -5.16 -23.69
C TYR A 49 -18.69 -3.97 -23.41
N LEU A 50 -18.30 -3.23 -24.47
CA LEU A 50 -17.39 -2.09 -24.35
C LEU A 50 -17.96 -0.92 -23.55
N GLN A 51 -19.29 -0.70 -23.61
CA GLN A 51 -19.95 0.24 -22.70
C GLN A 51 -19.79 -0.20 -21.24
N SER A 52 -19.93 -1.50 -20.96
CA SER A 52 -19.88 -2.01 -19.59
C SER A 52 -18.48 -1.98 -18.98
N GLU A 53 -17.45 -2.24 -19.79
CA GLU A 53 -16.05 -2.00 -19.41
C GLU A 53 -15.81 -0.55 -19.00
N ALA A 54 -16.31 0.40 -19.80
CA ALA A 54 -16.10 1.81 -19.56
C ALA A 54 -16.86 2.33 -18.32
N GLU A 55 -18.13 1.98 -18.17
CA GLU A 55 -18.94 2.38 -17.01
C GLU A 55 -18.35 1.81 -15.70
N SER A 56 -17.83 0.56 -15.75
CA SER A 56 -17.12 -0.05 -14.62
C SER A 56 -15.78 0.63 -14.32
N MET A 57 -15.02 1.04 -15.35
CA MET A 57 -13.77 1.78 -15.19
C MET A 57 -14.00 3.19 -14.63
N LEU A 58 -15.07 3.88 -15.05
CA LEU A 58 -15.47 5.17 -14.49
C LEU A 58 -15.87 5.04 -13.02
N LYS A 59 -16.64 4.01 -12.65
CA LYS A 59 -16.96 3.72 -11.25
C LYS A 59 -15.69 3.45 -10.43
N PHE A 60 -14.82 2.55 -10.88
CA PHE A 60 -13.57 2.23 -10.21
C PHE A 60 -12.67 3.47 -10.01
N SER A 61 -12.56 4.32 -11.02
CA SER A 61 -11.81 5.58 -10.93
C SER A 61 -12.45 6.56 -9.93
N SER A 62 -13.78 6.63 -9.84
CA SER A 62 -14.50 7.43 -8.84
C SER A 62 -14.30 6.89 -7.42
N ASP A 63 -14.40 5.57 -7.23
CA ASP A 63 -14.21 4.92 -5.93
C ASP A 63 -12.78 5.12 -5.39
N ILE A 64 -11.75 4.97 -6.25
CA ILE A 64 -10.36 5.29 -5.92
C ILE A 64 -10.18 6.79 -5.62
N SER A 65 -10.78 7.68 -6.42
CA SER A 65 -10.68 9.13 -6.18
C SER A 65 -11.25 9.53 -4.83
N LYS A 66 -12.37 8.91 -4.43
CA LYS A 66 -12.98 9.12 -3.12
C LYS A 66 -12.08 8.61 -2.00
N ALA A 67 -11.58 7.37 -2.10
CA ALA A 67 -10.70 6.78 -1.09
C ALA A 67 -9.39 7.57 -0.94
N TYR A 68 -8.81 8.05 -2.04
CA TYR A 68 -7.62 8.89 -2.03
C TYR A 68 -7.90 10.27 -1.41
N GLY A 69 -9.04 10.90 -1.71
CA GLY A 69 -9.45 12.17 -1.10
C GLY A 69 -9.66 12.05 0.42
N GLU A 70 -10.30 10.97 0.88
CA GLU A 70 -10.46 10.69 2.32
C GLU A 70 -9.11 10.47 3.02
N TYR A 71 -8.13 9.85 2.33
CA TYR A 71 -6.76 9.71 2.82
C TYR A 71 -5.99 11.03 2.84
N GLU A 72 -6.12 11.85 1.79
CA GLU A 72 -5.52 13.18 1.71
C GLU A 72 -6.05 14.08 2.82
N ASP A 73 -7.37 14.14 3.04
CA ASP A 73 -7.98 14.89 4.15
C ASP A 73 -7.52 14.37 5.54
N TYR A 74 -7.26 13.07 5.68
CA TYR A 74 -6.68 12.50 6.89
C TYR A 74 -5.23 12.98 7.11
N MET A 75 -4.40 12.98 6.05
CA MET A 75 -2.97 13.26 6.12
C MET A 75 -2.62 14.75 6.09
N LYS A 76 -3.46 15.58 5.48
CA LYS A 76 -3.24 17.02 5.29
C LYS A 76 -2.85 17.79 6.56
N PRO A 77 -3.46 17.58 7.75
CA PRO A 77 -3.04 18.27 8.96
C PRO A 77 -1.58 18.02 9.35
N TYR A 78 -1.07 16.79 9.11
CA TYR A 78 0.31 16.43 9.41
C TYR A 78 1.31 17.04 8.42
N LEU A 79 0.90 17.29 7.18
CA LEU A 79 1.72 17.90 6.12
C LEU A 79 1.72 19.44 6.16
N GLU A 80 0.64 20.06 6.65
CA GLU A 80 0.43 21.52 6.60
C GLU A 80 0.59 22.23 7.94
N LYS A 81 0.54 21.52 9.07
CA LYS A 81 0.60 22.12 10.41
C LYS A 81 1.62 21.41 11.29
N PRO A 82 2.28 22.12 12.22
CA PRO A 82 2.97 21.48 13.33
C PRO A 82 2.05 20.53 14.10
N VAL A 83 2.51 19.32 14.41
CA VAL A 83 1.76 18.31 15.16
C VAL A 83 2.52 17.96 16.42
N HIS A 84 1.92 18.25 17.58
CA HIS A 84 2.35 17.71 18.86
C HIS A 84 1.57 16.44 19.16
N SER A 85 2.26 15.33 19.38
CA SER A 85 1.70 14.03 19.72
C SER A 85 2.29 13.55 21.04
N THR A 86 1.46 13.09 21.96
CA THR A 86 1.89 12.30 23.13
C THR A 86 1.31 10.91 22.98
N THR A 87 2.16 9.89 22.91
CA THR A 87 1.77 8.48 22.80
C THR A 87 2.28 7.69 24.00
N GLU A 88 1.36 7.14 24.79
CA GLU A 88 1.64 6.23 25.90
C GLU A 88 1.52 4.78 25.43
N LEU A 89 2.55 3.97 25.68
CA LEU A 89 2.51 2.51 25.60
C LEU A 89 2.48 1.96 27.04
N SER A 90 1.45 1.19 27.40
CA SER A 90 1.25 0.68 28.76
C SER A 90 0.57 -0.69 28.78
N ASP A 91 0.44 -1.29 29.97
CA ASP A 91 -0.14 -2.64 30.17
C ASP A 91 0.50 -3.73 29.28
N ILE A 92 1.84 -3.70 29.14
CA ILE A 92 2.57 -4.63 28.27
C ILE A 92 2.63 -6.02 28.91
N THR A 93 1.85 -6.97 28.38
CA THR A 93 1.84 -8.37 28.83
C THR A 93 2.45 -9.27 27.79
N VAL A 94 3.31 -10.21 28.20
CA VAL A 94 3.78 -11.31 27.35
C VAL A 94 3.32 -12.63 27.99
N ASP A 95 2.61 -13.46 27.25
CA ASP A 95 2.24 -14.82 27.67
C ASP A 95 3.40 -15.76 27.28
N ALA A 96 4.29 -16.03 28.23
CA ALA A 96 5.40 -16.97 28.05
C ALA A 96 5.49 -17.93 29.25
N ALA A 97 5.65 -19.22 28.96
CA ALA A 97 5.76 -20.26 29.97
C ALA A 97 7.20 -20.37 30.51
N LEU A 98 7.68 -19.30 31.15
CA LEU A 98 9.05 -19.20 31.64
C LEU A 98 9.22 -19.93 32.98
N THR A 99 10.17 -20.85 33.05
CA THR A 99 10.54 -21.59 34.28
C THR A 99 11.58 -20.86 35.13
N ASP A 100 12.29 -19.89 34.55
CA ASP A 100 13.26 -19.04 35.24
C ASP A 100 12.56 -17.93 36.07
N PRO A 101 12.73 -17.90 37.40
CA PRO A 101 12.18 -16.84 38.25
C PRO A 101 12.67 -15.43 37.89
N GLN A 102 13.88 -15.27 37.35
CA GLN A 102 14.39 -13.96 36.92
C GLN A 102 13.62 -13.45 35.71
N ALA A 103 13.40 -14.31 34.72
CA ALA A 103 12.62 -13.96 33.55
C ALA A 103 11.15 -13.65 33.89
N GLN A 104 10.56 -14.31 34.91
CA GLN A 104 9.23 -13.96 35.43
C GLN A 104 9.20 -12.54 36.04
N LYS A 105 10.20 -12.15 36.85
CA LYS A 105 10.32 -10.77 37.38
C LYS A 105 10.36 -9.73 36.26
N VAL A 106 11.08 -10.02 35.16
CA VAL A 106 11.13 -9.13 33.99
C VAL A 106 9.74 -8.94 33.35
N LEU A 107 8.92 -10.00 33.25
CA LEU A 107 7.55 -9.88 32.74
C LEU A 107 6.63 -9.05 33.65
N GLU A 108 6.74 -9.19 34.97
CA GLU A 108 5.98 -8.35 35.92
C GLU A 108 6.38 -6.86 35.84
N LEU A 109 7.66 -6.59 35.58
CA LEU A 109 8.18 -5.24 35.38
C LEU A 109 7.72 -4.65 34.04
N LEU A 110 7.72 -5.41 32.94
CA LEU A 110 7.15 -4.98 31.65
C LEU A 110 5.66 -4.63 31.78
N LYS A 111 4.88 -5.43 32.51
CA LYS A 111 3.48 -5.14 32.81
C LYS A 111 3.28 -3.86 33.61
N SER A 112 4.25 -3.52 34.46
CA SER A 112 4.28 -2.30 35.26
C SER A 112 4.95 -1.12 34.55
N ALA A 113 5.51 -1.33 33.36
CA ALA A 113 6.23 -0.33 32.60
C ALA A 113 5.27 0.51 31.74
N LYS A 114 5.59 1.78 31.60
CA LYS A 114 4.89 2.73 30.73
C LYS A 114 5.94 3.51 29.95
N ILE A 115 5.84 3.50 28.64
CA ILE A 115 6.71 4.27 27.74
C ILE A 115 5.88 5.45 27.23
N VAL A 116 6.35 6.67 27.42
CA VAL A 116 5.68 7.87 26.88
C VAL A 116 6.57 8.49 25.82
N VAL A 117 6.07 8.53 24.58
CA VAL A 117 6.71 9.19 23.44
C VAL A 117 6.01 10.51 23.20
N GLN A 118 6.67 11.63 23.50
CA GLN A 118 6.23 12.95 23.05
C GLN A 118 6.97 13.27 21.75
N SER A 119 6.26 13.71 20.73
CA SER A 119 6.82 14.13 19.45
C SER A 119 6.18 15.44 19.02
N ASN A 120 6.97 16.36 18.51
CA ASN A 120 6.54 17.55 17.80
C ASN A 120 7.14 17.42 16.40
N ILE A 121 6.33 17.53 15.36
CA ILE A 121 6.78 17.47 13.96
C ILE A 121 6.22 18.69 13.23
N ASP A 122 7.08 19.47 12.59
CA ASP A 122 6.73 20.54 11.66
C ASP A 122 7.27 20.14 10.27
N GLU A 123 6.42 19.46 9.51
CA GLU A 123 6.72 19.02 8.13
C GLU A 123 6.94 20.19 7.18
N GLN A 124 6.51 21.42 7.50
CA GLN A 124 6.80 22.58 6.64
C GLN A 124 8.25 23.03 6.78
N LYS A 125 8.78 23.02 8.01
CA LYS A 125 10.17 23.42 8.34
C LYS A 125 11.16 22.27 8.39
N ASN A 126 10.74 21.03 8.11
CA ASN A 126 11.54 19.81 8.29
C ASN A 126 12.11 19.69 9.72
N GLN A 127 11.33 20.04 10.73
CA GLN A 127 11.75 20.04 12.14
C GLN A 127 11.01 18.97 12.93
N GLN A 128 11.74 18.24 13.77
CA GLN A 128 11.17 17.31 14.72
C GLN A 128 11.87 17.46 16.07
N GLN A 129 11.13 17.36 17.16
CA GLN A 129 11.71 17.19 18.50
C GLN A 129 10.79 16.39 19.39
N GLY A 130 11.33 15.75 20.41
CA GLY A 130 10.54 14.89 21.27
C GLY A 130 11.25 14.43 22.51
N ASN A 131 10.55 13.62 23.28
CA ASN A 131 11.14 12.84 24.34
C ASN A 131 10.57 11.42 24.35
N LEU A 132 11.39 10.49 24.84
CA LEU A 132 11.06 9.13 25.18
C LEU A 132 11.24 9.00 26.69
N GLU A 133 10.15 8.93 27.44
CA GLU A 133 10.17 8.71 28.88
C GLU A 133 9.90 7.24 29.19
N VAL A 134 10.77 6.65 30.01
CA VAL A 134 10.54 5.31 30.60
C VAL A 134 10.04 5.51 32.03
N HIS A 135 8.84 5.02 32.30
CA HIS A 135 8.21 5.01 33.61
C HIS A 135 8.08 3.57 34.09
N LEU A 136 8.20 3.36 35.40
CA LEU A 136 7.86 2.11 36.06
C LEU A 136 6.90 2.40 37.21
N LYS A 137 5.69 1.85 37.13
CA LYS A 137 4.53 2.31 37.91
C LYS A 137 4.38 3.83 37.71
N ASP A 138 4.18 4.59 38.77
CA ASP A 138 4.03 6.05 38.72
C ASP A 138 5.37 6.82 38.73
N LYS A 139 6.53 6.14 38.80
CA LYS A 139 7.85 6.78 38.82
C LYS A 139 8.42 6.89 37.40
N LYS A 140 8.65 8.12 36.93
CA LYS A 140 9.53 8.35 35.76
C LYS A 140 10.96 7.96 36.15
N LEU A 141 11.56 7.05 35.38
CA LEU A 141 12.93 6.58 35.59
C LEU A 141 13.92 7.39 34.75
N ALA A 142 13.71 7.45 33.44
CA ALA A 142 14.66 8.09 32.52
C ALA A 142 13.92 8.83 31.40
N THR A 143 14.56 9.88 30.89
CA THR A 143 14.09 10.70 29.78
C THR A 143 15.19 10.75 28.72
N MET A 144 14.89 10.34 27.49
CA MET A 144 15.73 10.71 26.35
C MET A 144 15.02 11.83 25.59
N GLU A 145 15.59 13.03 25.59
CA GLU A 145 15.12 14.13 24.75
C GLU A 145 15.91 14.14 23.44
N PHE A 146 15.26 14.45 22.32
CA PHE A 146 15.91 14.51 21.01
C PHE A 146 15.33 15.64 20.14
N PHE A 147 16.15 16.13 19.21
CA PHE A 147 15.70 17.01 18.14
C PHE A 147 16.41 16.70 16.81
N LEU A 148 15.78 17.13 15.74
CA LEU A 148 16.14 16.89 14.35
C LEU A 148 15.70 18.09 13.51
N ASN A 149 16.57 18.55 12.62
CA ASN A 149 16.22 19.48 11.55
C ASN A 149 17.09 19.23 10.31
N ASP A 150 16.92 20.02 9.25
CA ASP A 150 17.66 19.89 7.99
C ASP A 150 19.20 19.90 8.14
N THR A 151 19.75 20.50 9.20
CA THR A 151 21.20 20.67 9.38
C THR A 151 21.75 20.06 10.66
N GLN A 152 20.91 19.69 11.63
CA GLN A 152 21.34 19.27 12.96
C GLN A 152 20.50 18.11 13.51
N LEU A 153 21.15 17.26 14.28
CA LEU A 153 20.51 16.39 15.26
C LEU A 153 21.14 16.58 16.62
N GLY A 154 20.38 16.31 17.67
CA GLY A 154 20.93 16.24 19.02
C GLY A 154 20.02 15.47 19.97
N PHE A 155 20.62 14.99 21.05
CA PHE A 155 19.93 14.27 22.10
C PHE A 155 20.52 14.59 23.47
N ARG A 156 19.75 14.36 24.53
CA ARG A 156 20.25 14.33 25.91
C ARG A 156 19.51 13.29 26.74
N LEU A 157 20.18 12.88 27.81
CA LEU A 157 19.66 11.99 28.84
C LEU A 157 19.75 12.75 30.17
N PRO A 158 18.80 13.66 30.51
CA PRO A 158 18.98 14.65 31.58
C PRO A 158 19.28 14.06 32.96
N GLU A 159 18.85 12.83 33.22
CA GLU A 159 19.15 12.09 34.46
C GLU A 159 20.63 11.65 34.57
N PHE A 160 21.38 11.65 33.46
CA PHE A 160 22.79 11.25 33.38
C PHE A 160 23.72 12.40 32.94
N TYR A 161 23.31 13.21 31.97
CA TYR A 161 24.06 14.36 31.48
C TYR A 161 23.10 15.48 31.02
N SER A 162 23.31 16.69 31.53
CA SER A 162 22.32 17.78 31.43
C SER A 162 22.31 18.50 30.07
N LYS A 163 23.44 18.50 29.37
CA LYS A 163 23.63 19.16 28.07
C LYS A 163 23.28 18.25 26.91
N TYR A 164 22.88 18.84 25.77
CA TYR A 164 22.69 18.13 24.51
C TYR A 164 24.02 17.70 23.90
N GLY A 165 24.18 16.41 23.63
CA GLY A 165 25.09 15.96 22.58
C GLY A 165 24.45 16.26 21.24
N TYR A 166 25.03 17.18 20.46
CA TYR A 166 24.50 17.55 19.14
C TYR A 166 25.56 17.46 18.04
N MET A 167 25.14 17.41 16.80
CA MET A 167 26.02 17.44 15.65
C MET A 167 25.36 18.19 14.48
N ASP A 168 26.15 19.03 13.80
CA ASP A 168 25.78 19.54 12.47
C ASP A 168 26.04 18.44 11.42
N LEU A 169 25.07 18.16 10.54
CA LEU A 169 25.18 17.18 9.44
C LEU A 169 26.26 17.53 8.40
N LYS A 170 26.78 18.76 8.44
CA LYS A 170 27.97 19.19 7.68
C LYS A 170 29.26 18.51 8.19
N ASP A 171 29.30 18.14 9.47
CA ASP A 171 30.45 17.55 10.16
C ASP A 171 30.38 16.00 10.17
N ARG A 172 29.41 15.40 9.45
CA ARG A 172 29.18 13.94 9.44
C ARG A 172 30.39 13.11 9.04
N ASP A 173 31.29 13.66 8.22
CA ASP A 173 32.45 12.92 7.71
C ASP A 173 33.50 12.79 8.83
N VAL A 174 33.64 13.80 9.70
CA VAL A 174 34.42 13.74 10.95
C VAL A 174 33.80 12.74 11.94
N PHE A 175 32.47 12.70 12.03
CA PHE A 175 31.76 11.72 12.86
C PHE A 175 31.98 10.28 12.36
N LYS A 176 31.96 10.08 11.04
CA LYS A 176 32.28 8.79 10.40
C LYS A 176 33.73 8.37 10.69
N GLU A 177 34.70 9.28 10.61
CA GLU A 177 36.10 9.00 10.95
C GLU A 177 36.28 8.63 12.42
N LYS A 178 35.58 9.30 13.35
CA LYS A 178 35.67 9.04 14.80
C LYS A 178 34.92 7.79 15.27
N PHE A 179 33.74 7.52 14.72
CA PHE A 179 32.80 6.50 15.26
C PHE A 179 32.45 5.38 14.27
N GLY A 180 32.93 5.43 13.03
CA GLY A 180 32.63 4.44 11.98
C GLY A 180 31.20 4.47 11.44
N GLN A 181 30.36 5.42 11.90
CA GLN A 181 28.95 5.51 11.54
C GLN A 181 28.74 6.51 10.39
N GLU A 182 27.99 6.10 9.37
CA GLU A 182 27.55 6.98 8.29
C GLU A 182 26.21 7.63 8.65
N LEU A 183 26.09 8.93 8.39
CA LEU A 183 24.86 9.70 8.58
C LEU A 183 24.46 10.37 7.25
N PRO A 184 23.16 10.58 7.00
CA PRO A 184 22.69 11.20 5.78
C PRO A 184 23.10 12.68 5.69
N LYS A 185 23.00 13.27 4.49
CA LYS A 185 23.14 14.72 4.27
C LYS A 185 21.98 15.50 4.89
N ARG A 186 20.77 14.93 4.84
CA ARG A 186 19.53 15.41 5.49
C ARG A 186 18.62 14.23 5.78
N PHE A 187 17.72 14.37 6.73
CA PHE A 187 16.68 13.36 6.97
C PHE A 187 15.53 13.53 5.99
N LEU A 188 14.93 12.40 5.57
CA LEU A 188 13.77 12.41 4.68
C LEU A 188 12.48 12.58 5.47
N THR A 189 11.60 13.44 4.95
CA THR A 189 10.25 13.62 5.48
C THR A 189 9.25 12.69 4.80
N TYR A 190 8.08 12.48 5.44
CA TYR A 190 6.97 11.80 4.76
C TYR A 190 6.49 12.61 3.55
N ARG A 191 6.53 13.94 3.66
CA ARG A 191 6.23 14.89 2.57
C ARG A 191 7.15 14.73 1.36
N ASP A 192 8.45 14.50 1.56
CA ASP A 192 9.41 14.26 0.48
C ASP A 192 9.04 12.99 -0.31
N LEU A 193 8.84 11.87 0.40
CA LEU A 193 8.52 10.57 -0.20
C LEU A 193 7.20 10.61 -0.98
N MET A 194 6.15 11.22 -0.40
CA MET A 194 4.86 11.37 -1.08
C MET A 194 4.95 12.18 -2.36
N LYS A 195 5.73 13.27 -2.37
CA LYS A 195 5.95 14.07 -3.59
C LYS A 195 6.73 13.30 -4.65
N ALA A 196 7.73 12.50 -4.25
CA ALA A 196 8.53 11.71 -5.19
C ALA A 196 7.70 10.68 -5.96
N VAL A 197 6.71 10.06 -5.30
CA VAL A 197 5.85 9.01 -5.90
C VAL A 197 4.52 9.51 -6.45
N GLN A 198 4.19 10.80 -6.34
CA GLN A 198 2.88 11.33 -6.72
C GLN A 198 2.59 11.12 -8.22
N ILE A 199 1.34 10.75 -8.54
CA ILE A 199 0.86 10.57 -9.92
C ILE A 199 -0.46 11.32 -10.09
N SER A 200 -0.60 12.06 -11.17
CA SER A 200 -1.86 12.74 -11.51
C SER A 200 -2.82 11.82 -12.27
N GLN A 201 -4.12 11.97 -12.06
CA GLN A 201 -5.13 11.14 -12.75
C GLN A 201 -5.11 11.34 -14.27
N ASP A 202 -4.88 12.56 -14.73
CA ASP A 202 -4.78 12.89 -16.16
C ASP A 202 -3.58 12.21 -16.83
N GLU A 203 -2.45 12.10 -16.13
CA GLU A 203 -1.26 11.39 -16.60
C GLU A 203 -1.57 9.90 -16.79
N VAL A 204 -2.11 9.23 -15.76
CA VAL A 204 -2.56 7.82 -15.83
C VAL A 204 -3.57 7.61 -16.95
N LYS A 205 -4.59 8.46 -17.05
CA LYS A 205 -5.60 8.40 -18.11
C LYS A 205 -4.97 8.54 -19.50
N SER A 206 -4.00 9.43 -19.66
CA SER A 206 -3.29 9.64 -20.93
C SER A 206 -2.40 8.48 -21.36
N VAL A 207 -1.88 7.71 -20.39
CA VAL A 207 -1.09 6.49 -20.62
C VAL A 207 -1.98 5.30 -20.91
N LEU A 208 -3.06 5.08 -20.15
CA LEU A 208 -3.88 3.86 -20.26
C LEU A 208 -4.89 3.88 -21.41
N ALA A 209 -5.42 5.05 -21.80
CA ALA A 209 -6.46 5.13 -22.83
C ALA A 209 -6.07 4.50 -24.19
N PRO A 210 -4.84 4.66 -24.72
CA PRO A 210 -4.38 3.94 -25.93
C PRO A 210 -4.45 2.41 -25.83
N TYR A 211 -4.20 1.82 -24.66
CA TYR A 211 -4.27 0.36 -24.46
C TYR A 211 -5.71 -0.13 -24.46
N ALA A 212 -6.63 0.61 -23.82
CA ALA A 212 -8.06 0.34 -23.87
C ALA A 212 -8.60 0.40 -25.31
N LEU A 213 -8.09 1.31 -26.15
CA LEU A 213 -8.41 1.36 -27.58
C LEU A 213 -7.87 0.15 -28.36
N ILE A 214 -6.59 -0.22 -28.17
CA ILE A 214 -5.99 -1.43 -28.80
C ILE A 214 -6.81 -2.68 -28.48
N TYR A 215 -7.26 -2.79 -27.22
CA TYR A 215 -8.13 -3.86 -26.76
C TYR A 215 -9.50 -3.84 -27.45
N ALA A 216 -10.20 -2.70 -27.39
CA ALA A 216 -11.54 -2.52 -27.98
C ALA A 216 -11.57 -2.70 -29.52
N ASP A 217 -10.51 -2.29 -30.22
CA ASP A 217 -10.36 -2.45 -31.66
C ASP A 217 -9.97 -3.88 -32.07
N SER A 218 -9.34 -4.65 -31.18
CA SER A 218 -8.99 -6.05 -31.46
C SER A 218 -10.16 -7.02 -31.27
N ILE A 219 -11.25 -6.59 -30.63
CA ILE A 219 -12.50 -7.36 -30.52
C ILE A 219 -13.35 -7.22 -31.78
N GLN A 220 -13.80 -8.32 -32.35
CA GLN A 220 -14.73 -8.37 -33.50
C GLN A 220 -16.16 -8.67 -33.00
N ASP A 221 -17.20 -8.22 -33.72
CA ASP A 221 -18.59 -8.53 -33.34
C ASP A 221 -18.89 -10.04 -33.31
N SER A 222 -18.17 -10.84 -34.11
CA SER A 222 -18.25 -12.31 -34.15
C SER A 222 -17.68 -13.01 -32.91
N GLN A 223 -16.79 -12.36 -32.17
CA GLN A 223 -16.18 -12.90 -30.94
C GLN A 223 -17.06 -12.69 -29.71
N VAL A 224 -18.09 -11.83 -29.78
CA VAL A 224 -18.89 -11.43 -28.64
C VAL A 224 -20.30 -12.01 -28.71
N THR A 225 -20.64 -12.88 -27.77
CA THR A 225 -21.99 -13.41 -27.59
C THR A 225 -22.67 -12.77 -26.38
N LEU A 226 -24.01 -12.71 -26.41
CA LEU A 226 -24.82 -12.10 -25.36
C LEU A 226 -25.99 -13.01 -25.01
N ASN A 227 -26.07 -13.41 -23.75
CA ASN A 227 -27.19 -14.12 -23.16
C ASN A 227 -27.92 -13.18 -22.17
N LYS A 228 -29.26 -13.12 -22.24
CA LYS A 228 -30.09 -12.15 -21.50
C LYS A 228 -30.95 -12.87 -20.46
N GLY A 229 -31.12 -12.26 -19.28
CA GLY A 229 -31.94 -12.82 -18.22
C GLY A 229 -31.24 -13.92 -17.41
N VAL A 230 -29.91 -13.81 -17.28
CA VAL A 230 -29.11 -14.67 -16.41
C VAL A 230 -29.19 -14.12 -14.99
N SER A 231 -29.37 -14.96 -13.97
CA SER A 231 -29.36 -14.52 -12.58
C SER A 231 -27.91 -14.41 -12.07
N PHE A 232 -27.50 -13.24 -11.61
CA PHE A 232 -26.35 -13.11 -10.73
C PHE A 232 -26.78 -13.40 -9.29
N SER A 233 -25.99 -14.17 -8.54
CA SER A 233 -26.24 -14.50 -7.14
C SER A 233 -24.91 -14.76 -6.43
N GLU A 234 -24.47 -13.85 -5.56
CA GLU A 234 -23.25 -13.99 -4.75
C GLU A 234 -23.51 -13.43 -3.34
N GLU A 235 -23.07 -14.15 -2.29
CA GLU A 235 -23.03 -13.62 -0.91
C GLU A 235 -24.38 -13.07 -0.36
N GLY A 236 -25.50 -13.52 -0.94
CA GLY A 236 -26.87 -13.08 -0.60
C GLY A 236 -27.43 -11.98 -1.51
N PHE A 237 -26.60 -11.32 -2.33
CA PHE A 237 -27.05 -10.36 -3.33
C PHE A 237 -27.49 -11.08 -4.61
N GLN A 238 -28.71 -10.77 -5.08
CA GLN A 238 -29.26 -11.26 -6.35
C GLN A 238 -29.60 -10.10 -7.28
N GLU A 239 -29.29 -10.26 -8.57
CA GLU A 239 -29.57 -9.27 -9.61
C GLU A 239 -29.84 -9.92 -10.97
N ASN A 240 -30.68 -9.29 -11.79
CA ASN A 240 -30.83 -9.72 -13.18
C ASN A 240 -29.65 -9.21 -14.01
N ALA A 241 -28.89 -10.14 -14.57
CA ALA A 241 -27.69 -9.88 -15.33
C ALA A 241 -27.82 -10.27 -16.81
N ARG A 242 -26.87 -9.74 -17.58
CA ARG A 242 -26.56 -10.08 -18.95
C ARG A 242 -25.22 -10.78 -18.93
N GLU A 243 -25.15 -11.99 -19.43
CA GLU A 243 -23.89 -12.69 -19.62
C GLU A 243 -23.35 -12.34 -21.00
N ILE A 244 -22.11 -11.85 -21.04
CA ILE A 244 -21.40 -11.55 -22.26
C ILE A 244 -20.16 -12.42 -22.27
N THR A 245 -19.99 -13.22 -23.32
CA THR A 245 -18.76 -13.98 -23.55
C THR A 245 -18.00 -13.36 -24.71
N VAL A 246 -16.73 -13.03 -24.49
CA VAL A 246 -15.77 -12.65 -25.52
C VAL A 246 -14.77 -13.79 -25.68
N THR A 247 -14.65 -14.35 -26.88
CA THR A 247 -13.75 -15.47 -27.18
C THR A 247 -12.74 -15.06 -28.24
N PHE A 248 -11.45 -15.21 -27.93
CA PHE A 248 -10.36 -15.09 -28.89
C PHE A 248 -9.83 -16.49 -29.22
N THR A 249 -9.55 -16.76 -30.50
CA THR A 249 -8.69 -17.90 -30.85
C THR A 249 -7.26 -17.67 -30.33
N GLN A 250 -6.44 -18.72 -30.29
CA GLN A 250 -5.04 -18.59 -29.92
C GLN A 250 -4.28 -17.54 -30.79
N GLU A 251 -4.53 -17.52 -32.10
CA GLU A 251 -3.95 -16.53 -33.02
C GLU A 251 -4.38 -15.09 -32.67
N GLU A 252 -5.66 -14.88 -32.38
CA GLU A 252 -6.22 -13.57 -32.05
C GLU A 252 -5.72 -13.09 -30.67
N ALA A 253 -5.59 -13.99 -29.70
CA ALA A 253 -5.02 -13.71 -28.38
C ALA A 253 -3.53 -13.34 -28.48
N LYS A 254 -2.73 -14.09 -29.26
CA LYS A 254 -1.31 -13.75 -29.54
C LYS A 254 -1.20 -12.41 -30.27
N ALA A 255 -2.07 -12.12 -31.23
CA ALA A 255 -2.08 -10.85 -31.94
C ALA A 255 -2.41 -9.67 -31.01
N LEU A 256 -3.36 -9.82 -30.09
CA LEU A 256 -3.66 -8.82 -29.06
C LEU A 256 -2.49 -8.63 -28.09
N ALA A 257 -1.94 -9.72 -27.54
CA ALA A 257 -0.80 -9.67 -26.62
C ALA A 257 0.42 -9.01 -27.28
N THR A 258 0.71 -9.35 -28.54
CA THR A 258 1.77 -8.74 -29.36
C THR A 258 1.56 -7.23 -29.49
N LYS A 259 0.36 -6.76 -29.90
CA LYS A 259 0.07 -5.33 -30.03
C LYS A 259 0.23 -4.57 -28.70
N LEU A 260 -0.19 -5.16 -27.59
CA LEU A 260 -0.08 -4.55 -26.26
C LEU A 260 1.38 -4.47 -25.81
N ALA A 261 2.17 -5.54 -26.00
CA ALA A 261 3.59 -5.59 -25.66
C ALA A 261 4.45 -4.69 -26.58
N GLU A 262 4.19 -4.67 -27.89
CA GLU A 262 4.83 -3.73 -28.83
C GLU A 262 4.50 -2.28 -28.49
N LYS A 263 3.22 -1.99 -28.17
CA LYS A 263 2.83 -0.66 -27.71
C LYS A 263 3.57 -0.28 -26.42
N ALA A 264 3.59 -1.15 -25.41
CA ALA A 264 4.27 -0.91 -24.14
C ALA A 264 5.78 -0.69 -24.30
N LYS A 265 6.45 -1.53 -25.10
CA LYS A 265 7.87 -1.35 -25.42
C LYS A 265 8.17 0.02 -26.03
N ALA A 266 7.32 0.48 -26.95
CA ALA A 266 7.49 1.74 -27.67
C ALA A 266 6.80 2.96 -27.02
N ASP A 267 6.16 2.81 -25.86
CA ASP A 267 5.42 3.92 -25.21
C ASP A 267 6.32 4.71 -24.27
N GLU A 268 6.87 5.80 -24.79
CA GLU A 268 7.65 6.75 -24.00
C GLU A 268 6.87 7.32 -22.81
N LYS A 269 5.53 7.45 -22.89
CA LYS A 269 4.74 7.93 -21.75
C LYS A 269 4.58 6.88 -20.65
N LEU A 270 4.39 5.61 -21.00
CA LEU A 270 4.37 4.52 -20.02
C LEU A 270 5.73 4.35 -19.37
N PHE A 271 6.79 4.43 -20.19
CA PHE A 271 8.17 4.39 -19.73
C PHE A 271 8.48 5.55 -18.77
N ASP A 272 8.20 6.80 -19.16
CA ASP A 272 8.46 7.98 -18.32
C ASP A 272 7.56 8.00 -17.07
N LEU A 273 6.31 7.52 -17.14
CA LEU A 273 5.42 7.35 -15.97
C LEU A 273 6.10 6.51 -14.89
N ILE A 274 6.72 5.38 -15.27
CA ILE A 274 7.40 4.45 -14.36
C ILE A 274 8.77 5.01 -13.96
N TYR A 275 9.62 5.36 -14.93
CA TYR A 275 10.99 5.79 -14.71
C TYR A 275 11.07 7.05 -13.84
N THR A 276 10.17 8.04 -14.04
CA THR A 276 10.17 9.27 -13.24
C THR A 276 9.98 8.98 -11.75
N ARG A 277 9.21 7.95 -11.37
CA ARG A 277 8.93 7.63 -9.96
C ARG A 277 10.12 6.91 -9.32
N TYR A 278 10.72 5.98 -10.07
CA TYR A 278 11.99 5.38 -9.69
C TYR A 278 13.08 6.44 -9.49
N HIS A 279 13.31 7.29 -10.50
CA HIS A 279 14.32 8.34 -10.51
C HIS A 279 14.09 9.38 -9.41
N ASN A 280 12.86 9.88 -9.23
CA ASN A 280 12.53 10.81 -8.15
C ASN A 280 12.89 10.24 -6.77
N VAL A 281 12.59 8.97 -6.51
CA VAL A 281 12.91 8.32 -5.22
C VAL A 281 14.41 8.06 -5.08
N ALA A 282 15.07 7.57 -6.15
CA ALA A 282 16.51 7.30 -6.16
C ALA A 282 17.34 8.58 -5.95
N THR A 283 17.05 9.63 -6.73
CA THR A 283 17.66 10.96 -6.59
C THR A 283 17.36 11.57 -5.22
N LEU A 284 16.12 11.51 -4.72
CA LEU A 284 15.76 12.00 -3.38
C LEU A 284 16.62 11.37 -2.28
N LEU A 285 16.81 10.05 -2.33
CA LEU A 285 17.65 9.29 -1.40
C LEU A 285 19.14 9.65 -1.56
N ALA A 286 19.67 9.69 -2.80
CA ALA A 286 21.08 9.98 -3.09
C ALA A 286 21.49 11.43 -2.74
N ASP A 287 20.64 12.40 -3.06
CA ASP A 287 20.81 13.81 -2.67
C ASP A 287 20.74 13.98 -1.15
N SER A 288 19.94 13.15 -0.49
CA SER A 288 19.86 13.10 0.98
C SER A 288 20.97 12.26 1.62
N GLY A 289 21.87 11.67 0.83
CA GLY A 289 23.08 10.98 1.31
C GLY A 289 22.88 9.53 1.72
N TYR A 290 21.74 8.92 1.35
CA TYR A 290 21.52 7.49 1.51
C TYR A 290 22.21 6.72 0.38
N LYS A 291 22.65 5.49 0.66
CA LYS A 291 23.22 4.59 -0.36
C LYS A 291 22.09 4.07 -1.25
N VAL A 292 22.20 4.34 -2.55
CA VAL A 292 21.29 3.86 -3.59
C VAL A 292 22.11 3.41 -4.79
N GLU A 293 21.77 2.26 -5.35
CA GLU A 293 22.21 1.85 -6.67
C GLU A 293 21.19 2.41 -7.68
N GLU A 294 21.44 3.63 -8.17
CA GLU A 294 20.62 4.24 -9.21
C GLU A 294 21.08 3.75 -10.59
N ILE A 295 20.19 3.03 -11.30
CA ILE A 295 20.42 2.66 -12.70
C ILE A 295 20.06 3.85 -13.60
N SER A 296 20.88 4.10 -14.62
CA SER A 296 20.68 5.26 -15.51
C SER A 296 19.39 5.13 -16.33
N LYS A 297 18.90 6.24 -16.90
CA LYS A 297 17.72 6.22 -17.79
C LYS A 297 17.92 5.26 -18.96
N GLU A 298 19.13 5.16 -19.49
CA GLU A 298 19.52 4.28 -20.59
C GLU A 298 19.54 2.80 -20.14
N GLU A 299 20.05 2.50 -18.96
CA GLU A 299 20.06 1.14 -18.41
C GLU A 299 18.65 0.68 -18.03
N PHE A 300 17.86 1.53 -17.37
CA PHE A 300 16.45 1.28 -17.10
C PHE A 300 15.68 1.03 -18.40
N LYS A 301 15.90 1.87 -19.43
CA LYS A 301 15.27 1.71 -20.76
C LYS A 301 15.67 0.40 -21.43
N LYS A 302 16.96 0.03 -21.38
CA LYS A 302 17.45 -1.25 -21.90
C LYS A 302 16.79 -2.43 -21.19
N ASN A 303 16.70 -2.41 -19.85
CA ASN A 303 16.10 -3.48 -19.07
C ASN A 303 14.59 -3.58 -19.35
N TYR A 304 13.89 -2.44 -19.42
CA TYR A 304 12.48 -2.33 -19.81
C TYR A 304 12.24 -2.91 -21.21
N GLU A 305 12.99 -2.46 -22.22
CA GLU A 305 12.88 -2.96 -23.60
C GLU A 305 13.20 -4.45 -23.70
N GLN A 306 14.20 -4.93 -22.96
CA GLN A 306 14.58 -6.34 -22.92
C GLN A 306 13.50 -7.21 -22.26
N SER A 307 12.81 -6.73 -21.22
CA SER A 307 11.66 -7.43 -20.63
C SER A 307 10.54 -7.61 -21.66
N PHE A 308 10.25 -6.60 -22.48
CA PHE A 308 9.28 -6.73 -23.57
C PHE A 308 9.78 -7.57 -24.74
N ASP A 309 11.08 -7.57 -25.07
CA ASP A 309 11.63 -8.48 -26.09
C ASP A 309 11.55 -9.95 -25.67
N ASN A 310 11.80 -10.26 -24.39
CA ASN A 310 11.61 -11.59 -23.84
C ASN A 310 10.13 -12.01 -23.94
N LEU A 311 9.20 -11.16 -23.48
CA LEU A 311 7.76 -11.41 -23.59
C LEU A 311 7.30 -11.60 -25.04
N LEU A 312 7.76 -10.75 -25.96
CA LEU A 312 7.43 -10.84 -27.38
C LEU A 312 8.02 -12.10 -28.03
N LYS A 313 9.16 -12.60 -27.53
CA LYS A 313 9.73 -13.88 -27.95
C LYS A 313 8.90 -15.04 -27.41
N GLU A 314 8.54 -15.06 -26.13
CA GLU A 314 7.67 -16.08 -25.53
C GLU A 314 6.32 -16.19 -26.24
N ILE A 315 5.69 -15.05 -26.58
CA ILE A 315 4.45 -15.02 -27.36
C ILE A 315 4.64 -15.67 -28.74
N LYS A 316 5.78 -15.47 -29.41
CA LYS A 316 6.09 -16.04 -30.73
C LYS A 316 6.46 -17.52 -30.68
N ASP A 317 7.21 -17.92 -29.65
CA ASP A 317 7.72 -19.28 -29.47
C ASP A 317 6.62 -20.23 -28.94
N SER A 318 5.52 -19.70 -28.37
CA SER A 318 4.33 -20.48 -28.00
C SER A 318 3.72 -21.20 -29.22
N ALA A 319 3.40 -22.49 -29.07
CA ALA A 319 2.91 -23.35 -30.16
C ALA A 319 1.65 -22.77 -30.86
N THR A 320 1.61 -22.74 -32.19
CA THR A 320 0.51 -22.17 -33.01
C THR A 320 -0.61 -23.15 -33.34
N ASP A 321 -0.36 -24.45 -33.22
CA ASP A 321 -1.29 -25.51 -33.67
C ASP A 321 -2.28 -25.92 -32.56
N SER A 322 -2.31 -25.16 -31.47
CA SER A 322 -3.19 -25.37 -30.33
C SER A 322 -4.62 -24.92 -30.66
N LYS A 323 -5.60 -25.63 -30.09
CA LYS A 323 -7.03 -25.28 -30.20
C LYS A 323 -7.53 -24.45 -29.01
N GLU A 324 -6.64 -24.11 -28.08
CA GLU A 324 -6.93 -23.32 -26.91
C GLU A 324 -7.47 -21.94 -27.30
N GLN A 325 -8.44 -21.46 -26.52
CA GLN A 325 -9.09 -20.17 -26.71
C GLN A 325 -8.96 -19.35 -25.43
N LEU A 326 -8.71 -18.05 -25.57
CA LEU A 326 -8.84 -17.13 -24.45
C LEU A 326 -10.30 -16.69 -24.38
N LYS A 327 -11.02 -17.20 -23.38
CA LYS A 327 -12.43 -16.92 -23.14
C LYS A 327 -12.57 -15.99 -21.95
N MET A 328 -13.39 -14.97 -22.09
CA MET A 328 -13.75 -14.06 -21.02
C MET A 328 -15.26 -14.00 -20.88
N VAL A 329 -15.77 -14.31 -19.70
CA VAL A 329 -17.19 -14.20 -19.37
C VAL A 329 -17.37 -13.03 -18.39
N VAL A 330 -18.24 -12.09 -18.71
CA VAL A 330 -18.66 -11.02 -17.79
C VAL A 330 -20.16 -11.07 -17.54
N LEU A 331 -20.55 -10.84 -16.28
CA LEU A 331 -21.95 -10.65 -15.87
C LEU A 331 -22.18 -9.16 -15.64
N VAL A 332 -23.15 -8.58 -16.35
CA VAL A 332 -23.41 -7.14 -16.37
C VAL A 332 -24.84 -6.85 -15.91
N ASP A 333 -25.01 -5.93 -14.97
CA ASP A 333 -26.32 -5.52 -14.44
C ASP A 333 -27.14 -4.65 -15.41
N GLY A 334 -28.23 -4.04 -14.94
CA GLY A 334 -29.06 -3.11 -15.71
C GLY A 334 -28.41 -1.75 -15.99
N ASP A 335 -27.47 -1.31 -15.15
CA ASP A 335 -26.77 -0.01 -15.23
C ASP A 335 -25.38 -0.13 -15.89
N HIS A 336 -25.14 -1.24 -16.61
CA HIS A 336 -23.90 -1.56 -17.31
C HIS A 336 -22.66 -1.74 -16.41
N GLN A 337 -22.83 -2.00 -15.12
CA GLN A 337 -21.72 -2.36 -14.23
C GLN A 337 -21.39 -3.85 -14.37
N ILE A 338 -20.10 -4.17 -14.44
CA ILE A 338 -19.61 -5.55 -14.43
C ILE A 338 -19.67 -6.07 -12.99
N LEU A 339 -20.63 -6.95 -12.72
CA LEU A 339 -20.81 -7.63 -11.43
C LEU A 339 -19.76 -8.74 -11.22
N SER A 340 -19.36 -9.42 -12.29
CA SER A 340 -18.32 -10.43 -12.25
C SER A 340 -17.59 -10.54 -13.59
N ARG A 341 -16.29 -10.85 -13.54
CA ARG A 341 -15.46 -11.22 -14.69
C ARG A 341 -14.79 -12.56 -14.41
N LYS A 342 -14.69 -13.43 -15.42
CA LYS A 342 -13.83 -14.61 -15.43
C LYS A 342 -13.07 -14.65 -16.75
N LEU A 343 -11.75 -14.69 -16.69
CA LEU A 343 -10.84 -14.86 -17.83
C LEU A 343 -10.20 -16.24 -17.69
N MET A 344 -10.29 -17.05 -18.74
CA MET A 344 -9.91 -18.46 -18.72
C MET A 344 -9.33 -18.90 -20.07
N PHE A 345 -8.42 -19.87 -20.02
CA PHE A 345 -7.98 -20.61 -21.20
C PHE A 345 -8.85 -21.86 -21.35
N THR A 346 -9.33 -22.15 -22.55
CA THR A 346 -9.89 -23.46 -22.86
C THR A 346 -8.75 -24.41 -23.23
N GLY A 347 -8.78 -25.66 -22.76
CA GLY A 347 -7.80 -26.68 -23.15
C GLY A 347 -7.96 -27.12 -24.62
N ASN A 348 -7.02 -27.92 -25.13
CA ASN A 348 -6.96 -28.35 -26.54
C ASN A 348 -8.18 -29.13 -27.08
N ASP A 349 -9.09 -29.61 -26.21
CA ASP A 349 -10.36 -30.23 -26.61
C ASP A 349 -11.59 -29.32 -26.42
N ASN A 350 -11.39 -28.09 -25.96
CA ASN A 350 -12.38 -27.09 -25.57
C ASN A 350 -13.38 -27.54 -24.49
N LYS A 351 -13.03 -28.53 -23.65
CA LYS A 351 -13.87 -28.99 -22.53
C LYS A 351 -13.33 -28.64 -21.15
N GLN A 352 -12.01 -28.49 -21.02
CA GLN A 352 -11.39 -27.97 -19.80
C GLN A 352 -11.33 -26.45 -19.88
N GLU A 353 -11.76 -25.76 -18.83
CA GLU A 353 -11.64 -24.30 -18.67
C GLU A 353 -10.74 -24.03 -17.46
N GLN A 354 -9.56 -23.47 -17.69
CA GLN A 354 -8.61 -23.10 -16.63
C GLN A 354 -8.73 -21.58 -16.37
N PRO A 355 -9.28 -21.15 -15.23
CA PRO A 355 -9.32 -19.73 -14.88
C PRO A 355 -7.91 -19.19 -14.68
N PHE A 356 -7.66 -17.99 -15.22
CA PHE A 356 -6.44 -17.21 -15.01
C PHE A 356 -6.71 -15.97 -14.16
N PHE A 357 -7.86 -15.33 -14.36
CA PHE A 357 -8.32 -14.20 -13.53
C PHE A 357 -9.81 -14.33 -13.23
N SER A 358 -10.22 -13.99 -12.02
CA SER A 358 -11.62 -13.76 -11.69
C SER A 358 -11.82 -12.52 -10.84
N SER A 359 -12.98 -11.87 -10.99
CA SER A 359 -13.44 -10.84 -10.09
C SER A 359 -14.94 -10.90 -9.83
N ILE A 360 -15.34 -10.39 -8.67
CA ILE A 360 -16.72 -10.07 -8.33
C ILE A 360 -16.73 -8.70 -7.67
N THR A 361 -17.52 -7.78 -8.20
CA THR A 361 -17.55 -6.37 -7.80
C THR A 361 -18.97 -5.85 -7.78
N TYR A 362 -19.49 -5.49 -6.61
CA TYR A 362 -20.76 -4.80 -6.50
C TYR A 362 -20.80 -3.86 -5.29
N GLN A 363 -21.68 -2.87 -5.37
CA GLN A 363 -22.02 -1.98 -4.26
C GLN A 363 -23.50 -1.61 -4.42
N LYS A 364 -24.34 -2.00 -3.47
CA LYS A 364 -25.79 -1.79 -3.54
C LYS A 364 -26.34 -1.44 -2.15
N GLY A 365 -26.80 -0.19 -2.00
CA GLY A 365 -27.26 0.32 -0.72
C GLY A 365 -26.11 0.36 0.30
N ALA A 366 -26.26 -0.36 1.41
CA ALA A 366 -25.25 -0.49 2.45
C ALA A 366 -24.13 -1.48 2.09
N ASP A 367 -24.39 -2.45 1.21
CA ASP A 367 -23.50 -3.58 1.00
C ASP A 367 -22.51 -3.35 -0.15
N SER A 368 -21.28 -3.82 0.04
CA SER A 368 -20.20 -3.81 -0.93
C SER A 368 -19.41 -5.11 -0.90
N LEU A 369 -18.97 -5.56 -2.07
CA LEU A 369 -18.07 -6.69 -2.26
C LEU A 369 -17.11 -6.39 -3.41
N TYR A 370 -15.82 -6.57 -3.13
CA TYR A 370 -14.73 -6.48 -4.10
C TYR A 370 -13.87 -7.73 -3.91
N ARG A 371 -13.94 -8.68 -4.84
CA ARG A 371 -13.12 -9.89 -4.86
C ARG A 371 -12.34 -9.94 -6.17
N TYR A 372 -11.05 -10.22 -6.09
CA TYR A 372 -10.15 -10.39 -7.23
C TYR A 372 -9.26 -11.61 -6.96
N ALA A 373 -9.07 -12.47 -7.95
CA ALA A 373 -8.13 -13.58 -7.87
C ALA A 373 -7.38 -13.73 -9.20
N LEU A 374 -6.07 -13.90 -9.10
CA LEU A 374 -5.19 -14.39 -10.16
C LEU A 374 -4.83 -15.83 -9.84
N HIS A 375 -4.85 -16.69 -10.85
CA HIS A 375 -4.54 -18.10 -10.74
C HIS A 375 -3.37 -18.44 -11.66
N ASN A 376 -2.56 -19.44 -11.28
CA ASN A 376 -1.61 -20.03 -12.21
C ASN A 376 -2.38 -20.63 -13.40
N PRO A 377 -2.11 -20.20 -14.66
CA PRO A 377 -2.87 -20.67 -15.82
C PRO A 377 -2.59 -22.15 -16.16
N GLU A 378 -1.43 -22.70 -15.77
CA GLU A 378 -1.08 -24.10 -16.04
C GLU A 378 -1.76 -25.06 -15.06
N ASP A 379 -1.76 -24.72 -13.77
CA ASP A 379 -2.56 -25.40 -12.73
C ASP A 379 -3.11 -24.38 -11.71
N PRO A 380 -4.41 -24.05 -11.78
CA PRO A 380 -5.08 -23.12 -10.86
C PRO A 380 -5.11 -23.55 -9.38
N ALA A 381 -4.79 -24.80 -9.04
CA ALA A 381 -4.66 -25.26 -7.65
C ALA A 381 -3.26 -24.95 -7.08
N ASP A 382 -2.22 -24.99 -7.92
CA ASP A 382 -0.82 -24.78 -7.52
C ASP A 382 -0.42 -23.30 -7.35
N GLY A 383 -1.27 -22.35 -7.75
CA GLY A 383 -0.98 -20.93 -7.55
C GLY A 383 -2.22 -20.04 -7.54
N GLU A 384 -2.36 -19.23 -6.48
CA GLU A 384 -3.42 -18.24 -6.34
C GLU A 384 -2.86 -16.98 -5.67
N VAL A 385 -3.18 -15.80 -6.21
CA VAL A 385 -3.08 -14.52 -5.50
C VAL A 385 -4.46 -13.91 -5.47
N SER A 386 -5.08 -13.76 -4.29
CA SER A 386 -6.42 -13.18 -4.19
C SER A 386 -6.58 -12.14 -3.10
N TYR A 387 -7.51 -11.22 -3.36
CA TYR A 387 -7.96 -10.14 -2.51
C TYR A 387 -9.48 -10.27 -2.40
N ALA A 388 -10.02 -10.16 -1.19
CA ALA A 388 -11.45 -10.00 -0.95
C ALA A 388 -11.70 -8.94 0.12
N PHE A 389 -12.53 -7.95 -0.18
CA PHE A 389 -13.08 -7.02 0.77
C PHE A 389 -14.61 -7.02 0.65
N LYS A 390 -15.29 -7.29 1.77
CA LYS A 390 -16.75 -7.19 1.91
C LYS A 390 -17.04 -6.20 3.03
N ALA A 391 -17.97 -5.27 2.84
CA ALA A 391 -18.41 -4.38 3.91
C ALA A 391 -19.88 -3.99 3.78
N THR A 392 -20.57 -3.92 4.92
CA THR A 392 -21.93 -3.38 5.08
C THR A 392 -21.83 -2.09 5.90
N GLU A 393 -22.21 -0.97 5.31
CA GLU A 393 -22.21 0.36 5.95
C GLU A 393 -23.62 0.87 6.19
N GLN A 394 -24.04 0.94 7.46
CA GLN A 394 -25.39 1.39 7.83
C GLN A 394 -25.36 2.25 9.11
N ASN A 395 -25.97 3.44 9.05
CA ASN A 395 -26.14 4.36 10.19
C ASN A 395 -24.81 4.67 10.92
N GLY A 396 -23.73 4.88 10.16
CA GLY A 396 -22.39 5.14 10.71
C GLY A 396 -21.66 3.89 11.24
N LYS A 397 -22.25 2.69 11.13
CA LYS A 397 -21.59 1.43 11.47
C LYS A 397 -21.07 0.74 10.21
N THR A 398 -19.85 0.21 10.27
CA THR A 398 -19.25 -0.60 9.21
C THR A 398 -18.93 -1.98 9.78
N ASN A 399 -19.53 -3.03 9.21
CA ASN A 399 -19.14 -4.41 9.46
C ASN A 399 -18.52 -4.97 8.19
N GLY A 400 -17.29 -5.50 8.25
CA GLY A 400 -16.60 -5.95 7.06
C GLY A 400 -15.63 -7.11 7.29
N LYS A 401 -15.12 -7.64 6.18
CA LYS A 401 -14.10 -8.69 6.14
C LYS A 401 -13.11 -8.38 5.03
N LEU A 402 -11.83 -8.35 5.37
CA LEU A 402 -10.70 -8.36 4.45
C LEU A 402 -10.11 -9.78 4.39
N SER A 403 -9.65 -10.19 3.22
CA SER A 403 -8.85 -11.39 3.03
C SER A 403 -7.81 -11.15 1.93
N LEU A 404 -6.56 -11.51 2.18
CA LEU A 404 -5.44 -11.48 1.25
C LEU A 404 -4.78 -12.86 1.28
N LEU A 405 -4.59 -13.48 0.13
CA LEU A 405 -4.10 -14.84 0.02
C LEU A 405 -3.05 -14.94 -1.08
N VAL A 406 -1.95 -15.62 -0.80
CA VAL A 406 -0.93 -16.06 -1.74
C VAL A 406 -0.69 -17.54 -1.49
N LYS A 407 -0.96 -18.38 -2.50
CA LYS A 407 -0.70 -19.82 -2.48
C LYS A 407 0.41 -20.19 -3.47
N ASN A 408 1.14 -21.24 -3.12
CA ASN A 408 2.13 -21.88 -3.98
C ASN A 408 2.14 -23.38 -3.66
N ASN A 409 1.93 -24.24 -4.66
CA ASN A 409 1.78 -25.70 -4.53
C ASN A 409 0.71 -26.09 -3.48
N GLU A 410 -0.54 -25.67 -3.71
CA GLU A 410 -1.71 -25.79 -2.82
C GLU A 410 -1.62 -25.13 -1.42
N GLN A 411 -0.42 -24.79 -0.93
CA GLN A 411 -0.21 -24.26 0.42
C GLN A 411 -0.16 -22.72 0.46
N PRO A 412 -0.73 -22.06 1.48
CA PRO A 412 -0.61 -20.62 1.65
C PRO A 412 0.80 -20.24 2.08
N THR A 413 1.48 -19.41 1.29
CA THR A 413 2.71 -18.71 1.71
C THR A 413 2.40 -17.43 2.45
N PHE A 414 1.23 -16.84 2.18
CA PHE A 414 0.66 -15.72 2.93
C PHE A 414 -0.86 -15.87 2.95
N ASP A 415 -1.49 -15.85 4.12
CA ASP A 415 -2.95 -15.77 4.26
C ASP A 415 -3.28 -14.83 5.41
N LEU A 416 -3.76 -13.62 5.09
CA LEU A 416 -4.27 -12.65 6.05
C LEU A 416 -5.79 -12.59 5.92
N THR A 417 -6.50 -12.93 6.98
CA THR A 417 -7.93 -12.60 7.12
C THR A 417 -8.13 -11.61 8.25
N SER A 418 -9.05 -10.67 8.10
CA SER A 418 -9.45 -9.76 9.17
C SER A 418 -10.93 -9.43 9.11
N THR A 419 -11.60 -9.42 10.26
CA THR A 419 -12.95 -8.88 10.43
C THR A 419 -12.88 -7.49 11.04
N ILE A 420 -13.70 -6.58 10.50
CA ILE A 420 -13.72 -5.16 10.83
C ILE A 420 -15.10 -4.84 11.40
N GLU A 421 -15.16 -4.34 12.62
CA GLU A 421 -16.37 -3.76 13.21
C GLU A 421 -16.05 -2.33 13.61
N SER A 422 -16.74 -1.32 13.08
CA SER A 422 -16.56 0.06 13.51
C SER A 422 -17.87 0.83 13.59
N VAL A 423 -17.88 1.87 14.42
CA VAL A 423 -19.01 2.76 14.68
C VAL A 423 -18.49 4.19 14.70
N LYS A 424 -19.09 5.07 13.89
CA LYS A 424 -18.77 6.49 13.76
C LYS A 424 -19.98 7.34 14.16
N GLU A 425 -19.85 8.05 15.27
CA GLU A 425 -20.87 8.92 15.85
C GLU A 425 -20.32 10.34 15.98
N GLY A 426 -20.62 11.18 14.98
CA GLY A 426 -20.13 12.57 14.90
C GLY A 426 -18.60 12.63 14.79
N GLN A 427 -17.96 13.18 15.83
CA GLN A 427 -16.50 13.28 15.95
C GLN A 427 -15.83 12.00 16.48
N LYS A 428 -16.59 11.03 17.01
CA LYS A 428 -16.06 9.79 17.58
C LYS A 428 -16.12 8.65 16.57
N SER A 429 -15.08 7.81 16.57
CA SER A 429 -15.05 6.54 15.84
C SER A 429 -14.37 5.49 16.68
N SER A 430 -15.07 4.40 16.99
CA SER A 430 -14.52 3.26 17.72
C SER A 430 -14.76 1.95 16.96
N GLY A 431 -13.98 0.93 17.27
CA GLY A 431 -14.11 -0.35 16.60
C GLY A 431 -13.14 -1.41 17.05
N LYS A 432 -13.17 -2.51 16.31
CA LYS A 432 -12.41 -3.73 16.54
C LYS A 432 -12.01 -4.32 15.19
N TYR A 433 -10.75 -4.68 15.09
CA TYR A 433 -10.19 -5.53 14.05
C TYR A 433 -9.82 -6.86 14.72
N ASP A 434 -10.42 -7.97 14.33
CA ASP A 434 -9.81 -9.28 14.60
C ASP A 434 -9.05 -9.71 13.35
N PHE A 435 -7.95 -10.43 13.51
CA PHE A 435 -7.15 -10.91 12.38
C PHE A 435 -6.54 -12.28 12.65
N ALA A 436 -6.28 -13.01 11.56
CA ALA A 436 -5.46 -14.20 11.52
C ALA A 436 -4.52 -14.09 10.32
N LEU A 437 -3.25 -14.40 10.54
CA LEU A 437 -2.16 -14.30 9.57
C LEU A 437 -1.36 -15.61 9.57
N VAL A 438 -1.26 -16.25 8.42
CA VAL A 438 -0.30 -17.33 8.15
C VAL A 438 0.79 -16.78 7.24
N MET A 439 2.05 -17.05 7.57
CA MET A 439 3.21 -16.76 6.73
C MET A 439 4.11 -18.00 6.66
N ALA A 440 4.46 -18.43 5.45
CA ALA A 440 5.42 -19.51 5.23
C ALA A 440 6.52 -19.04 4.26
N ASP A 441 7.77 -19.23 4.67
CA ASP A 441 8.94 -19.12 3.80
C ASP A 441 9.32 -20.52 3.29
N LYS A 442 10.00 -20.60 2.15
CA LYS A 442 10.43 -21.85 1.47
C LYS A 442 11.28 -22.78 2.34
N TYR A 443 11.76 -22.31 3.48
CA TYR A 443 12.68 -23.02 4.37
C TYR A 443 12.15 -23.27 5.78
N ASN A 444 10.98 -22.73 6.15
CA ASN A 444 10.46 -22.77 7.53
C ASN A 444 9.04 -23.34 7.60
N GLN A 445 8.66 -23.88 8.76
CA GLN A 445 7.26 -24.22 9.02
C GLN A 445 6.39 -22.95 9.00
N PRO A 446 5.12 -23.02 8.52
CA PRO A 446 4.22 -21.87 8.52
C PRO A 446 4.04 -21.29 9.92
N MET A 447 4.36 -20.01 10.09
CA MET A 447 4.03 -19.25 11.29
C MET A 447 2.59 -18.77 11.18
N ALA A 448 1.72 -19.24 12.06
CA ALA A 448 0.36 -18.77 12.20
C ALA A 448 0.22 -17.94 13.49
N LEU A 449 -0.35 -16.74 13.34
CA LEU A 449 -0.65 -15.83 14.44
C LEU A 449 -2.05 -15.24 14.26
N ASN A 450 -2.72 -15.01 15.38
CA ASN A 450 -4.04 -14.36 15.41
C ASN A 450 -4.02 -13.20 16.40
N GLY A 451 -5.00 -12.31 16.34
CA GLY A 451 -5.04 -11.20 17.26
C GLY A 451 -6.27 -10.33 17.12
N ASN A 452 -6.33 -9.31 17.95
CA ASN A 452 -7.24 -8.21 17.75
C ASN A 452 -6.66 -6.85 18.14
N ILE A 453 -7.24 -5.82 17.52
CA ILE A 453 -6.97 -4.42 17.77
C ILE A 453 -8.30 -3.77 18.07
N THR A 454 -8.52 -3.31 19.31
CA THR A 454 -9.64 -2.39 19.59
C THR A 454 -9.14 -0.96 19.49
N PHE A 455 -9.96 -0.03 19.02
CA PHE A 455 -9.61 1.38 18.96
C PHE A 455 -10.81 2.27 19.29
N SER A 456 -10.53 3.48 19.75
CA SER A 456 -11.49 4.57 19.96
C SER A 456 -10.78 5.89 19.69
N GLU A 457 -11.03 6.52 18.54
CA GLU A 457 -10.57 7.88 18.19
C GLU A 457 -11.70 8.90 18.44
N THR A 458 -11.35 10.06 18.99
CA THR A 458 -12.20 11.25 19.05
C THR A 458 -11.47 12.40 18.35
N LYS A 459 -12.03 12.91 17.26
CA LYS A 459 -11.55 14.15 16.63
C LYS A 459 -11.91 15.35 17.50
N THR A 460 -10.95 16.22 17.75
CA THR A 460 -11.15 17.50 18.46
C THR A 460 -10.95 18.66 17.47
N ASP A 461 -11.33 19.88 17.84
CA ASP A 461 -11.31 21.04 16.94
C ASP A 461 -9.93 21.31 16.31
N ASN A 462 -8.86 20.97 17.02
CA ASN A 462 -7.47 21.11 16.59
C ASN A 462 -6.65 19.84 16.85
N GLY A 463 -7.24 18.64 16.79
CA GLY A 463 -6.52 17.45 17.24
C GLY A 463 -7.27 16.14 17.16
N ARG A 464 -6.69 15.11 17.78
CA ARG A 464 -7.26 13.77 17.91
C ARG A 464 -6.79 13.13 19.21
N ASP A 465 -7.72 12.56 19.97
CA ASP A 465 -7.43 11.69 21.09
C ASP A 465 -7.76 10.25 20.69
N SER A 466 -6.91 9.27 20.97
CA SER A 466 -7.18 7.86 20.71
C SER A 466 -6.73 6.93 21.82
N ASP A 467 -7.55 5.91 22.12
CA ASP A 467 -7.21 4.77 22.96
C ASP A 467 -7.29 3.51 22.10
N SER A 468 -6.25 2.67 22.14
CA SER A 468 -6.20 1.39 21.43
C SER A 468 -5.67 0.27 22.32
N SER A 469 -6.13 -0.96 22.09
CA SER A 469 -5.53 -2.15 22.68
C SER A 469 -5.16 -3.12 21.56
N VAL A 470 -3.97 -3.69 21.62
CA VAL A 470 -3.48 -4.69 20.67
C VAL A 470 -3.24 -5.97 21.43
N LYS A 471 -3.74 -7.09 20.93
CA LYS A 471 -3.43 -8.44 21.39
C LYS A 471 -3.04 -9.30 20.20
N VAL A 472 -1.95 -10.06 20.34
CA VAL A 472 -1.45 -11.01 19.35
C VAL A 472 -1.17 -12.34 20.06
N ASN A 473 -1.55 -13.45 19.45
CA ASN A 473 -1.27 -14.81 19.89
C ASN A 473 -0.61 -15.58 18.73
N PHE A 474 0.28 -16.50 19.05
CA PHE A 474 0.86 -17.45 18.10
C PHE A 474 0.11 -18.77 18.24
N ASP A 475 -0.34 -19.37 17.14
CA ASP A 475 -1.15 -20.60 17.19
C ASP A 475 -0.30 -21.83 17.54
N ASN A 476 0.94 -21.87 17.04
CA ASN A 476 1.93 -22.92 17.30
C ASN A 476 3.27 -22.30 17.73
N PRO A 477 3.38 -21.71 18.93
CA PRO A 477 4.62 -21.14 19.42
C PRO A 477 5.66 -22.25 19.63
N LEU A 478 6.89 -22.00 19.17
CA LEU A 478 8.04 -22.83 19.52
C LEU A 478 8.26 -22.81 21.06
N PRO A 479 8.93 -23.81 21.66
CA PRO A 479 9.12 -23.87 23.11
C PRO A 479 9.74 -22.62 23.74
N ASP A 480 10.62 -21.93 23.00
CA ASP A 480 11.32 -20.71 23.42
C ASP A 480 10.59 -19.41 23.00
N MET A 481 9.39 -19.51 22.41
CA MET A 481 8.59 -18.39 21.91
C MET A 481 7.41 -18.08 22.85
N PRO A 482 7.06 -16.81 23.09
CA PRO A 482 5.82 -16.48 23.79
C PRO A 482 4.60 -16.98 23.00
N LYS A 483 3.56 -17.42 23.71
CA LYS A 483 2.24 -17.73 23.16
C LYS A 483 1.51 -16.49 22.65
N GLY A 484 1.89 -15.32 23.12
CA GLY A 484 1.32 -14.05 22.67
C GLY A 484 1.83 -12.85 23.45
N PHE A 485 1.39 -11.67 23.02
CA PHE A 485 1.57 -10.43 23.76
C PHE A 485 0.33 -9.55 23.66
N SER A 486 0.18 -8.62 24.60
CA SER A 486 -0.80 -7.55 24.50
C SER A 486 -0.25 -6.25 25.07
N LEU A 487 -0.77 -5.13 24.60
CA LEU A 487 -0.39 -3.80 25.05
C LEU A 487 -1.55 -2.82 24.82
N LYS A 488 -1.52 -1.69 25.52
CA LYS A 488 -2.38 -0.54 25.24
C LYS A 488 -1.54 0.59 24.65
N LEU A 489 -2.17 1.33 23.75
CA LEU A 489 -1.69 2.61 23.25
C LEU A 489 -2.70 3.68 23.63
N LYS A 490 -2.24 4.82 24.11
CA LYS A 490 -3.04 6.05 24.14
C LYS A 490 -2.30 7.11 23.35
N SER A 491 -2.99 7.85 22.49
CA SER A 491 -2.39 8.96 21.77
C SER A 491 -3.22 10.22 21.94
N LYS A 492 -2.55 11.37 22.08
CA LYS A 492 -3.15 12.70 22.06
C LYS A 492 -2.39 13.56 21.09
N GLN A 493 -3.10 14.11 20.11
CA GLN A 493 -2.54 14.92 19.03
C GLN A 493 -3.14 16.34 19.05
N GLU A 494 -2.27 17.34 18.95
CA GLU A 494 -2.59 18.78 18.92
C GLU A 494 -1.94 19.41 17.68
N PHE A 495 -2.76 19.89 16.75
CA PHE A 495 -2.35 20.52 15.50
C PHE A 495 -2.20 22.05 15.67
N GLY A 496 -1.16 22.63 15.06
CA GLY A 496 -0.88 24.06 15.07
C GLY A 496 -0.06 24.57 16.26
N LYS A 497 0.35 23.68 17.18
CA LYS A 497 1.22 24.03 18.32
C LYS A 497 2.66 24.25 17.83
N ALA A 498 3.20 25.45 18.00
CA ALA A 498 4.53 25.78 17.50
C ALA A 498 5.63 24.87 18.09
N LEU A 499 6.57 24.49 17.22
CA LEU A 499 7.77 23.72 17.55
C LEU A 499 8.93 24.69 17.72
N GLU A 500 9.57 24.68 18.89
CA GLU A 500 10.77 25.47 19.19
C GLU A 500 11.91 24.53 19.64
N ILE A 501 12.91 24.36 18.78
CA ILE A 501 14.17 23.69 19.13
C ILE A 501 15.05 24.69 19.87
N PRO A 502 15.60 24.35 21.06
CA PRO A 502 16.49 25.27 21.78
C PRO A 502 17.77 25.54 20.97
N ALA A 503 18.26 26.78 21.02
CA ALA A 503 19.54 27.12 20.40
C ALA A 503 20.68 26.38 21.10
N MET A 504 21.57 25.74 20.34
CA MET A 504 22.76 25.08 20.86
C MET A 504 23.83 26.11 21.23
N THR A 505 24.23 26.11 22.50
CA THR A 505 25.25 27.00 23.10
C THR A 505 26.22 26.18 23.96
N ALA A 506 27.38 26.75 24.30
CA ALA A 506 28.38 26.07 25.14
C ALA A 506 27.86 25.70 26.55
N ASP A 507 26.84 26.42 27.04
CA ASP A 507 26.24 26.18 28.35
C ASP A 507 25.26 25.00 28.34
N ASN A 508 24.55 24.77 27.22
CA ASN A 508 23.48 23.76 27.13
C ASN A 508 23.79 22.59 26.17
N SER A 509 24.93 22.59 25.48
CA SER A 509 25.26 21.58 24.47
C SER A 509 26.77 21.32 24.31
N VAL A 510 27.10 20.19 23.69
CA VAL A 510 28.45 19.76 23.29
C VAL A 510 28.39 19.21 21.86
N ASN A 511 29.26 19.67 20.97
CA ASN A 511 29.34 19.19 19.59
C ASN A 511 30.08 17.84 19.54
N LEU A 512 29.38 16.78 19.13
CA LEU A 512 29.88 15.40 19.09
C LEU A 512 30.99 15.18 18.03
N ALA A 513 31.01 15.94 16.94
CA ALA A 513 32.08 15.87 15.96
C ALA A 513 33.38 16.53 16.47
N ASN A 514 33.27 17.62 17.24
CA ASN A 514 34.40 18.43 17.70
C ASN A 514 34.82 18.16 19.17
N LEU A 515 34.28 17.11 19.78
CA LEU A 515 34.53 16.71 21.16
C LEU A 515 36.01 16.38 21.41
N THR A 516 36.60 16.98 22.45
CA THR A 516 38.00 16.74 22.87
C THR A 516 38.11 15.58 23.87
N GLU A 517 39.31 15.03 24.06
CA GLU A 517 39.53 13.99 25.09
C GLU A 517 39.21 14.47 26.50
N GLU A 518 39.54 15.73 26.82
CA GLU A 518 39.23 16.37 28.11
C GLU A 518 37.72 16.47 28.35
N GLN A 519 36.95 16.96 27.37
CA GLN A 519 35.49 16.99 27.43
C GLN A 519 34.89 15.59 27.52
N MET A 520 35.48 14.59 26.85
CA MET A 520 35.02 13.21 26.91
C MET A 520 35.22 12.61 28.31
N MET A 521 36.35 12.89 28.96
CA MET A 521 36.61 12.47 30.34
C MET A 521 35.68 13.17 31.33
N GLU A 522 35.42 14.48 31.17
CA GLU A 522 34.46 15.23 31.99
C GLU A 522 33.05 14.63 31.89
N ILE A 523 32.56 14.39 30.66
CA ILE A 523 31.26 13.73 30.42
C ILE A 523 31.21 12.34 31.05
N GLN A 524 32.27 11.53 30.91
CA GLN A 524 32.32 10.19 31.52
C GLN A 524 32.28 10.25 33.06
N GLN A 525 32.95 11.23 33.67
CA GLN A 525 32.94 11.42 35.12
C GLN A 525 31.57 11.90 35.63
N GLU A 526 30.95 12.89 34.97
CA GLU A 526 29.61 13.36 35.31
C GLU A 526 28.57 12.25 35.14
N ALA A 527 28.52 11.62 33.96
CA ALA A 527 27.57 10.55 33.66
C ALA A 527 27.78 9.32 34.56
N GLY A 528 29.03 8.98 34.90
CA GLY A 528 29.34 7.92 35.87
C GLY A 528 28.85 8.23 37.28
N THR A 529 29.01 9.49 37.73
CA THR A 529 28.52 9.95 39.03
C THR A 529 26.98 9.98 39.07
N ALA A 530 26.36 10.46 37.99
CA ALA A 530 24.91 10.48 37.82
C ALA A 530 24.32 9.06 37.74
N ALA A 531 24.98 8.12 37.06
CA ALA A 531 24.60 6.71 37.03
C ALA A 531 24.69 6.06 38.42
N GLN A 532 25.74 6.32 39.21
CA GLN A 532 25.81 5.87 40.60
C GLN A 532 24.66 6.43 41.44
N LYS A 533 24.36 7.73 41.30
CA LYS A 533 23.22 8.37 41.97
C LYS A 533 21.89 7.74 41.56
N PHE A 534 21.66 7.54 40.25
CA PHE A 534 20.48 6.87 39.71
C PHE A 534 20.31 5.46 40.28
N MET A 535 21.39 4.68 40.37
CA MET A 535 21.35 3.33 40.96
C MET A 535 21.04 3.36 42.47
N MET A 536 21.49 4.37 43.21
CA MET A 536 21.13 4.55 44.62
C MET A 536 19.66 5.00 44.80
N GLU A 537 19.19 5.97 44.02
CA GLU A 537 17.81 6.48 44.06
C GLU A 537 16.77 5.47 43.53
N ASN A 538 17.23 4.41 42.87
CA ASN A 538 16.43 3.28 42.40
C ASN A 538 16.87 1.95 43.04
N ALA A 539 17.58 1.98 44.18
CA ALA A 539 18.18 0.79 44.77
C ALA A 539 17.18 -0.35 45.04
N GLU A 540 15.94 -0.06 45.44
CA GLU A 540 14.89 -1.07 45.63
C GLU A 540 14.50 -1.78 44.32
N LEU A 541 14.47 -1.05 43.20
CA LEU A 541 14.22 -1.61 41.87
C LEU A 541 15.43 -2.41 41.37
N VAL A 542 16.64 -1.88 41.57
CA VAL A 542 17.90 -2.56 41.24
C VAL A 542 18.06 -3.85 42.04
N GLN A 543 17.67 -3.87 43.32
CA GLN A 543 17.69 -5.07 44.16
C GLN A 543 16.69 -6.14 43.68
N GLN A 544 15.53 -5.74 43.13
CA GLN A 544 14.59 -6.67 42.49
C GLN A 544 15.20 -7.35 41.25
N PHE A 545 16.12 -6.69 40.55
CA PHE A 545 16.90 -7.25 39.43
C PHE A 545 18.15 -8.04 39.85
N MET A 546 18.83 -7.67 40.93
CA MET A 546 20.15 -8.24 41.29
C MET A 546 20.12 -9.38 42.32
N GLN A 547 18.96 -9.71 42.91
CA GLN A 547 18.82 -10.90 43.76
C GLN A 547 18.32 -12.10 42.93
N PRO A 548 19.00 -13.26 42.97
CA PRO A 548 18.63 -14.48 42.23
C PRO A 548 17.22 -15.01 42.59
#